data_AF-A0A0B8PGK8-F1
#
_entry.id   AF-A0A0B8PGK8-F1
#
_cell.length_a   1.000
_cell.length_b   1.000
_cell.length_c   1.000
_cell.angle_alpha   90.00
_cell.angle_beta   90.00
_cell.angle_gamma   90.00
#
_symmetry.space_group_name_H-M   'P 1'
#
loop_
_entity.id
_entity.type
_entity.pdbx_description
1 polymer ?
#
loop_
_entity_poly.entity_id
_entity_poly.type
_entity_poly.pdbx_seq_one_letter_code
_entity_poly.pdbx_strand_id
1 'polypeptide(L)' 'MVKDIEAVLKVENNENLMQSDPWGLESIRLRNIYVEPLNMLQVELLKRTRQTEEDNPELEEAMMMTIAGIAAGMRNTG' A
#
# COMPACT_ATOMS: atom_id res chain seq x y z
N MET A 1 6.07 3.13 -15.52
CA MET A 1 6.19 3.46 -14.09
C MET A 1 7.51 4.16 -13.75
N VAL A 2 8.69 3.50 -13.83
CA VAL A 2 9.97 4.17 -13.52
C VAL A 2 10.23 5.38 -14.43
N LYS A 3 10.03 5.23 -15.75
CA LYS A 3 10.14 6.33 -16.72
C LYS A 3 9.18 7.50 -16.47
N ASP A 4 8.01 7.21 -15.90
CA ASP A 4 6.98 8.25 -15.63
C ASP A 4 7.39 9.09 -14.41
N ILE A 5 7.92 8.43 -13.38
CA ILE A 5 8.50 9.10 -12.20
C ILE A 5 9.65 10.02 -12.62
N GLU A 6 10.57 9.52 -13.44
CA GLU A 6 11.70 10.31 -13.96
C GLU A 6 11.22 11.54 -14.75
N ALA A 7 10.19 11.38 -15.59
CA ALA A 7 9.63 12.48 -16.37
C ALA A 7 9.02 13.57 -15.48
N VAL A 8 8.24 13.17 -14.45
CA VAL A 8 7.65 14.11 -13.48
C VAL A 8 8.75 14.84 -12.70
N LEU A 9 9.74 14.12 -12.17
CA LEU A 9 10.85 14.73 -11.43
C LEU A 9 11.63 15.74 -12.28
N LYS A 10 11.83 15.45 -13.57
CA LYS A 10 12.49 16.36 -14.50
C LYS A 10 11.69 17.64 -14.75
N VAL A 11 10.36 17.53 -14.87
CA VAL A 11 9.47 18.70 -15.04
C VAL A 11 9.45 19.56 -13.77
N GLU A 12 9.41 18.92 -12.60
CA GLU A 12 9.41 19.58 -11.29
C GLU A 12 10.80 20.09 -10.85
N ASN A 13 11.86 19.77 -11.59
CA ASN A 13 13.27 20.03 -11.23
C ASN A 13 13.63 19.51 -9.83
N ASN A 14 13.14 18.31 -9.49
CA ASN A 14 13.39 17.64 -8.21
C ASN A 14 14.23 16.38 -8.41
N GLU A 15 15.06 16.03 -7.43
CA GLU A 15 15.82 14.79 -7.40
C GLU A 15 15.01 13.64 -6.79
N ASN A 16 14.06 13.96 -5.90
CA ASN A 16 13.25 12.98 -5.17
C ASN A 16 11.77 13.37 -5.16
N LEU A 17 10.90 12.36 -5.04
CA LEU A 17 9.46 12.59 -4.90
C LEU A 17 9.17 13.38 -3.62
N MET A 18 8.25 14.34 -3.73
CA MET A 18 7.82 15.21 -2.63
C MET A 18 8.96 16.03 -1.99
N GLN A 19 10.03 16.34 -2.74
CA GLN A 19 11.15 17.15 -2.24
C GLN A 19 10.70 18.52 -1.69
N SER A 20 9.65 19.11 -2.24
CA SER A 20 9.05 20.37 -1.78
C SER A 20 8.07 20.22 -0.61
N ASP A 21 7.69 18.99 -0.23
CA ASP A 21 6.80 18.68 0.90
C ASP A 21 7.41 17.60 1.82
N PRO A 22 8.41 17.97 2.65
CA PRO A 22 9.07 17.02 3.55
C PRO A 22 8.12 16.42 4.59
N TRP A 23 7.09 17.18 5.01
CA TRP A 23 6.12 16.71 5.99
C TRP A 23 5.19 15.65 5.40
N GLY A 24 4.69 15.87 4.18
CA GLY A 24 3.91 14.88 3.44
C GLY A 24 4.71 13.61 3.19
N LEU A 25 5.98 13.74 2.82
CA LEU A 25 6.88 12.59 2.63
C LEU A 25 7.03 11.77 3.92
N GLU A 26 7.31 12.42 5.05
CA GLU A 26 7.42 11.74 6.34
C GLU A 26 6.08 11.11 6.77
N SER A 27 4.97 11.80 6.53
CA SER A 27 3.63 11.29 6.82
C SER A 27 3.32 10.02 6.02
N ILE A 28 3.71 9.94 4.74
CA ILE A 28 3.57 8.72 3.93
C ILE A 28 4.53 7.63 4.45
N ARG A 29 5.79 7.98 4.72
CA ARG A 29 6.80 7.03 5.21
C ARG A 29 6.33 6.34 6.49
N LEU A 30 5.79 7.08 7.45
CA LEU A 30 5.26 6.52 8.70
C LEU A 30 4.07 5.60 8.45
N ARG A 31 3.16 5.94 7.53
CA ARG A 31 2.04 5.05 7.19
C ARG A 31 2.52 3.76 6.52
N ASN A 32 3.51 3.84 5.63
CA ASN A 32 4.05 2.67 4.93
C ASN A 32 4.62 1.62 5.88
N ILE A 33 5.23 2.02 7.01
CA ILE A 33 5.71 1.10 8.05
C ILE A 33 4.60 0.16 8.55
N TYR A 34 3.35 0.66 8.65
CA TYR A 34 2.21 -0.12 9.13
C TYR A 34 1.44 -0.82 7.99
N VAL A 35 1.47 -0.28 6.78
CA VAL A 35 0.81 -0.87 5.61
C VAL A 35 1.58 -2.07 5.07
N GLU A 36 2.91 -2.03 5.11
CA GLU A 36 3.78 -3.12 4.62
C GLU A 36 3.50 -4.49 5.26
N PRO A 37 3.38 -4.64 6.59
CA PRO A 37 3.02 -5.92 7.19
C PRO A 37 1.60 -6.38 6.82
N LEU A 38 0.65 -5.46 6.61
CA LEU A 38 -0.70 -5.80 6.15
C LEU A 38 -0.69 -6.32 4.71
N ASN A 39 0.13 -5.74 3.83
CA ASN A 39 0.32 -6.25 2.47
C ASN A 39 0.91 -7.66 2.49
N MET A 40 1.93 -7.90 3.31
CA MET A 40 2.54 -9.24 3.42
C MET A 40 1.53 -10.27 3.94
N LEU A 41 0.74 -9.91 4.95
CA LEU A 41 -0.33 -10.76 5.46
C LEU A 41 -1.40 -11.01 4.39
N GLN A 42 -1.83 -9.97 3.67
CA GLN A 42 -2.83 -10.08 2.60
C GLN A 42 -2.37 -11.02 1.47
N VAL A 43 -1.08 -10.99 1.10
CA VAL A 43 -0.53 -11.92 0.09
C VAL A 43 -0.66 -13.38 0.54
N GLU A 44 -0.35 -13.68 1.80
CA GLU A 44 -0.48 -15.03 2.35
C GLU A 44 -1.97 -15.44 2.49
N LEU A 45 -2.83 -14.53 2.93
CA LEU A 45 -4.27 -14.77 2.98
C LEU A 45 -4.83 -15.05 1.58
N LEU A 46 -4.41 -14.29 0.55
CA LEU A 46 -4.84 -14.49 -0.83
C LEU A 46 -4.42 -15.87 -1.33
N LYS A 47 -3.22 -16.31 -0.99
CA LYS A 47 -2.74 -17.65 -1.32
C LYS A 47 -3.61 -18.73 -0.68
N ARG A 48 -3.93 -18.61 0.62
CA ARG A 48 -4.80 -19.57 1.33
C ARG A 48 -6.21 -19.58 0.78
N THR A 49 -6.85 -18.42 0.62
CA THR A 49 -8.19 -18.30 0.06
C THR A 49 -8.29 -18.95 -1.32
N ARG A 50 -7.26 -18.82 -2.18
CA ARG A 50 -7.24 -19.47 -3.50
C ARG A 50 -7.02 -20.99 -3.47
N GLN A 51 -6.51 -21.52 -2.35
CA GLN A 51 -6.24 -22.95 -2.17
C GLN A 51 -7.37 -23.67 -1.43
N THR A 52 -8.23 -22.95 -0.73
CA THR A 52 -9.41 -23.50 -0.05
C THR A 52 -10.56 -23.57 -1.06
N GLU A 53 -11.14 -24.77 -1.25
CA GLU A 53 -12.31 -24.96 -2.13
C GLU A 53 -13.63 -24.66 -1.42
N GLU A 54 -13.64 -24.69 -0.09
CA GLU A 54 -14.80 -24.40 0.76
C GLU A 54 -14.72 -22.99 1.35
N ASP A 55 -15.89 -22.40 1.62
CA ASP A 55 -15.97 -21.10 2.28
C ASP A 55 -15.36 -21.18 3.68
N ASN A 56 -14.43 -20.26 3.97
CA ASN A 56 -13.79 -20.15 5.28
C ASN A 56 -13.98 -18.72 5.83
N PRO A 57 -14.98 -18.52 6.71
CA PRO A 57 -15.31 -17.20 7.25
C PRO A 57 -14.15 -16.50 7.97
N GLU A 58 -13.26 -17.24 8.63
CA GLU A 58 -12.10 -16.65 9.31
C GLU A 58 -11.08 -16.11 8.32
N LEU A 59 -10.85 -16.82 7.20
CA LEU A 59 -9.98 -16.33 6.12
C LEU A 59 -10.58 -15.10 5.43
N GLU A 60 -11.90 -15.07 5.22
CA GLU A 60 -12.60 -13.92 4.66
C GLU A 60 -12.54 -12.71 5.60
N GLU A 61 -12.79 -12.90 6.89
CA GLU A 61 -12.70 -11.84 7.89
C GLU A 61 -11.27 -11.28 7.93
N ALA A 62 -10.26 -12.14 8.03
CA ALA A 62 -8.86 -11.72 8.01
C ALA A 62 -8.50 -10.96 6.72
N MET A 63 -9.00 -11.42 5.56
CA MET A 63 -8.83 -10.72 4.28
C MET A 63 -9.41 -9.31 4.34
N MET A 64 -10.66 -9.18 4.80
CA MET A 64 -11.35 -7.90 4.92
C MET A 64 -10.63 -6.94 5.88
N MET A 65 -10.07 -7.45 6.98
CA MET A 65 -9.27 -6.64 7.90
C MET A 65 -8.01 -6.08 7.22
N THR A 66 -7.31 -6.87 6.40
CA THR A 66 -6.16 -6.35 5.64
C THR A 66 -6.58 -5.32 4.59
N ILE A 67 -7.69 -5.55 3.88
CA ILE A 67 -8.23 -4.59 2.89
C ILE A 67 -8.55 -3.26 3.56
N ALA A 68 -9.29 -3.28 4.66
CA ALA A 68 -9.67 -2.08 5.40
C ALA A 68 -8.45 -1.35 5.97
N GLY A 69 -7.49 -2.09 6.54
CA GLY A 69 -6.27 -1.53 7.12
C GLY A 69 -5.36 -0.88 6.06
N ILE A 70 -5.18 -1.51 4.91
CA ILE A 70 -4.42 -0.94 3.79
C ILE A 70 -5.11 0.32 3.28
N ALA A 71 -6.43 0.28 3.06
CA ALA A 71 -7.19 1.45 2.61
C ALA A 71 -7.06 2.64 3.59
N ALA A 72 -7.17 2.38 4.89
CA ALA A 72 -6.99 3.40 5.92
C ALA A 72 -5.57 4.00 5.93
N GLY A 73 -4.54 3.19 5.70
CA GLY A 73 -3.15 3.63 5.63
C GLY A 73 -2.80 4.39 4.34
N MET A 74 -3.36 3.97 3.21
CA MET A 74 -3.14 4.60 1.90
C MET A 74 -3.85 5.96 1.79
N ARG A 75 -4.98 6.14 2.48
CA ARG A 75 -5.81 7.36 2.43
C ARG A 75 -6.24 7.66 0.98
N ASN A 76 -6.10 8.90 0.54
CA ASN A 76 -6.54 9.36 -0.78
C ASN A 76 -5.50 8.95 -1.84
N THR A 77 -5.89 8.12 -2.80
CA THR A 77 -5.00 7.59 -3.85
C THR A 77 -5.49 7.90 -5.26
N GLY A 78 -6.49 8.77 -5.42
CA GLY A 78 -7.13 9.11 -6.70
C GLY A 78 -7.29 10.61 -6.89
#